data_AF-A0A0X1T6L1-F1
#
_entry.id   AF-A0A0X1T6L1-F1
#
_cell.length_a   1.000
_cell.length_b   1.000
_cell.length_c   1.000
_cell.angle_alpha   90.00
_cell.angle_beta   90.00
_cell.angle_gamma   90.00
#
_symmetry.space_group_name_H-M   'P 1'
#
loop_
_entity.id
_entity.type
_entity.pdbx_description
1 polymer ?
#
loop_
_entity_poly.entity_id
_entity_poly.type
_entity_poly.pdbx_seq_one_letter_code
_entity_poly.pdbx_strand_id
1 'polypeptide(L)'
;MKLFDYCFNPNVFKNEIRVQASGMPSIRRVSPIKARQIRRGHDLARSYTTATLLNLDRLFSDSRLDSRRRLFVEQFFDTSPVSAVTLEKIRVLTRQLLEELLDPSLDPETSPRYVVGSAVHPQHGIQAFIVLNEPVRRIYLTEAFFDPGFNKYLPIRPRTFDMLGHNMASVLLHEISHLVLDTLDLAYLNASHPFLDLLETVTPGGKYRYRGLEQLQKNALSSTTPANELFRRIDDYDLNWHDFVGKPLQRILQMTGTRDLDDARRVFYSDENKRVDVILSNADSLTLLIAHLGRPAEFNPLH
;
A
#
# COMPACT_ATOMS: atom_id res chain seq x y z
N MET A 1 7.47 -2.46 -13.81
CA MET A 1 6.15 -1.88 -13.51
C MET A 1 6.42 -0.43 -13.28
N LYS A 2 5.73 0.45 -13.98
CA LYS A 2 6.03 1.87 -13.90
C LYS A 2 5.62 2.39 -12.53
N LEU A 3 6.54 3.08 -11.87
CA LEU A 3 6.39 3.68 -10.55
C LEU A 3 5.99 5.13 -10.80
N PHE A 4 4.75 5.36 -11.24
CA PHE A 4 4.26 6.73 -11.34
C PHE A 4 3.53 7.09 -10.06
N ASP A 5 4.07 8.13 -9.43
CA ASP A 5 3.62 8.93 -8.29
C ASP A 5 2.08 9.22 -8.38
N TYR A 6 1.41 9.84 -7.43
CA TYR A 6 1.40 11.30 -7.32
C TYR A 6 0.31 11.72 -6.33
N CYS A 7 0.73 12.23 -5.18
CA CYS A 7 -0.04 13.27 -4.51
C CYS A 7 0.04 14.57 -5.34
N PHE A 8 -1.00 14.87 -6.11
CA PHE A 8 -0.99 16.04 -6.99
C PHE A 8 -1.38 17.34 -6.27
N ASN A 9 -0.76 18.44 -6.69
CA ASN A 9 -1.30 19.78 -6.46
C ASN A 9 -2.51 20.00 -7.40
N PRO A 10 -3.56 20.75 -6.99
CA PRO A 10 -4.73 21.07 -7.81
C PRO A 10 -4.44 21.52 -9.27
N ASN A 11 -3.29 22.13 -9.54
CA ASN A 11 -2.91 22.55 -10.90
C ASN A 11 -2.46 21.38 -11.82
N VAL A 12 -2.04 20.26 -11.26
CA VAL A 12 -1.58 19.07 -12.02
C VAL A 12 -2.74 18.10 -12.29
N PHE A 13 -3.79 18.13 -11.45
CA PHE A 13 -5.00 17.29 -11.55
C PHE A 13 -5.57 17.11 -12.97
N LYS A 14 -5.70 18.19 -13.74
CA LYS A 14 -6.30 18.15 -15.10
C LYS A 14 -5.46 17.38 -16.12
N ASN A 15 -4.17 17.21 -15.85
CA ASN A 15 -3.25 16.53 -16.75
C ASN A 15 -3.23 15.02 -16.53
N GLU A 16 -3.98 14.51 -15.56
CA GLU A 16 -3.78 13.14 -15.05
C GLU A 16 -5.02 12.27 -15.26
N ILE A 17 -6.22 12.86 -15.12
CA ILE A 17 -7.46 12.11 -15.29
C ILE A 17 -8.52 12.87 -16.10
N ARG A 18 -9.17 12.16 -17.00
CA ARG A 18 -10.41 12.56 -17.67
C ARG A 18 -11.59 11.99 -16.89
N VAL A 19 -12.21 12.83 -16.06
CA VAL A 19 -13.33 12.43 -15.19
C VAL A 19 -14.52 11.94 -16.00
N GLN A 20 -15.02 10.74 -15.65
CA GLN A 20 -16.22 10.14 -16.23
C GLN A 20 -17.43 10.25 -15.29
N ALA A 21 -17.22 10.05 -13.99
CA ALA A 21 -18.26 10.18 -12.98
C ALA A 21 -17.65 10.55 -11.61
N SER A 22 -18.37 11.37 -10.85
CA SER A 22 -18.00 11.77 -9.49
C SER A 22 -19.11 11.40 -8.52
N GLY A 23 -18.74 10.79 -7.39
CA GLY A 23 -19.64 10.26 -6.37
C GLY A 23 -20.27 8.91 -6.73
N MET A 24 -20.46 8.07 -5.71
CA MET A 24 -21.02 6.72 -5.88
C MET A 24 -22.37 6.69 -6.60
N PRO A 25 -23.32 7.62 -6.38
CA PRO A 25 -24.57 7.65 -7.15
C PRO A 25 -24.35 7.83 -8.66
N SER A 26 -23.45 8.74 -9.07
CA SER A 26 -23.17 8.95 -10.50
C SER A 26 -22.37 7.80 -11.10
N ILE A 27 -21.39 7.26 -10.36
CA ILE A 27 -20.61 6.09 -10.78
C ILE A 27 -21.54 4.90 -11.00
N ARG A 28 -22.47 4.63 -10.08
CA ARG A 28 -23.44 3.54 -10.21
C ARG A 28 -24.34 3.69 -11.44
N ARG A 29 -24.76 4.91 -11.77
CA ARG A 29 -25.57 5.19 -12.96
C ARG A 29 -24.80 4.96 -14.26
N VAL A 30 -23.53 5.37 -14.32
CA VAL A 30 -22.68 5.24 -15.52
C VAL A 30 -22.12 3.82 -15.67
N SER A 31 -21.69 3.21 -14.58
CA SER A 31 -21.14 1.85 -14.54
C SER A 31 -21.48 1.15 -13.22
N PRO A 32 -22.58 0.37 -13.19
CA PRO A 32 -22.94 -0.44 -12.04
C PRO A 32 -21.85 -1.45 -11.64
N ILE A 33 -21.04 -1.91 -12.60
CA ILE A 33 -19.93 -2.85 -12.38
C ILE A 33 -18.84 -2.17 -11.55
N LYS A 34 -18.35 -0.99 -11.99
CA LYS A 34 -17.33 -0.23 -11.25
C LYS A 34 -17.81 0.14 -9.84
N ALA A 35 -19.09 0.50 -9.68
CA ALA A 35 -19.64 0.77 -8.36
C ALA A 35 -19.59 -0.44 -7.41
N ARG A 36 -19.92 -1.64 -7.91
CA ARG A 36 -19.79 -2.88 -7.11
C ARG A 36 -18.33 -3.22 -6.81
N GLN A 37 -17.42 -2.96 -7.74
CA GLN A 37 -15.99 -3.18 -7.55
C GLN A 37 -15.42 -2.27 -6.45
N ILE A 38 -15.74 -0.98 -6.47
CA ILE A 38 -15.35 -0.03 -5.39
C ILE A 38 -15.86 -0.54 -4.04
N ARG A 39 -17.14 -0.91 -3.96
CA ARG A 39 -17.73 -1.46 -2.73
C ARG A 39 -16.98 -2.70 -2.23
N ARG A 40 -16.69 -3.65 -3.12
CA ARG A 40 -15.94 -4.87 -2.79
C ARG A 40 -14.55 -4.55 -2.25
N GLY A 41 -13.82 -3.63 -2.88
CA GLY A 41 -12.50 -3.18 -2.41
C GLY A 41 -12.58 -2.52 -1.04
N HIS A 42 -13.55 -1.63 -0.84
CA HIS A 42 -13.79 -0.96 0.43
C HIS A 42 -14.15 -1.95 1.56
N ASP A 43 -15.08 -2.87 1.30
CA ASP A 43 -15.48 -3.89 2.28
C ASP A 43 -14.29 -4.76 2.70
N LEU A 44 -13.45 -5.18 1.73
CA LEU A 44 -12.26 -5.97 2.03
C LEU A 44 -11.19 -5.16 2.76
N ALA A 45 -11.00 -3.88 2.43
CA ALA A 45 -10.11 -2.98 3.18
C ALA A 45 -10.54 -2.85 4.65
N ARG A 46 -11.85 -2.68 4.90
CA ARG A 46 -12.43 -2.69 6.25
C ARG A 46 -12.22 -4.03 6.96
N SER A 47 -12.37 -5.16 6.25
CA SER A 47 -12.08 -6.48 6.81
C SER A 47 -10.60 -6.62 7.18
N TYR A 48 -9.67 -6.16 6.35
CA TYR A 48 -8.23 -6.20 6.66
C TYR A 48 -7.89 -5.37 7.90
N THR A 49 -8.37 -4.13 8.00
CA THR A 49 -8.06 -3.28 9.17
C THR A 49 -8.67 -3.85 10.45
N THR A 50 -9.93 -4.30 10.41
CA THR A 50 -10.60 -4.96 11.54
C THR A 50 -9.85 -6.22 11.99
N ALA A 51 -9.52 -7.10 11.05
CA ALA A 51 -8.82 -8.35 11.35
C ALA A 51 -7.39 -8.10 11.84
N THR A 52 -6.69 -7.08 11.33
CA THR A 52 -5.37 -6.68 11.84
C THR A 52 -5.44 -6.35 13.32
N LEU A 53 -6.40 -5.50 13.74
CA LEU A 53 -6.56 -5.15 15.16
C LEU A 53 -6.79 -6.38 16.04
N LEU A 54 -7.65 -7.32 15.61
CA LEU A 54 -7.90 -8.58 16.32
C LEU A 54 -6.68 -9.50 16.36
N ASN A 55 -5.92 -9.56 15.26
CA ASN A 55 -4.77 -10.45 15.15
C ASN A 55 -3.55 -9.92 15.90
N LEU A 56 -3.40 -8.60 16.05
CA LEU A 56 -2.33 -7.98 16.87
C LEU A 56 -2.37 -8.47 18.32
N ASP A 57 -3.56 -8.61 18.90
CA ASP A 57 -3.74 -9.09 20.28
C ASP A 57 -3.42 -10.59 20.44
N ARG A 58 -3.35 -11.32 19.32
CA ARG A 58 -3.13 -12.76 19.28
C ARG A 58 -1.75 -13.17 18.78
N LEU A 59 -0.90 -12.24 18.38
CA LEU A 59 0.41 -12.52 17.74
C LEU A 59 1.30 -13.48 18.54
N PHE A 60 1.19 -13.46 19.87
CA PHE A 60 1.98 -14.30 20.77
C PHE A 60 1.23 -15.54 21.27
N SER A 61 0.13 -15.91 20.62
CA SER A 61 -0.55 -17.18 20.90
C SER A 61 0.17 -18.37 20.28
N ASP A 62 -0.14 -19.58 20.75
CA ASP A 62 0.45 -20.84 20.25
C ASP A 62 -0.10 -21.28 18.88
N SER A 63 -0.99 -20.48 18.27
CA SER A 63 -1.52 -20.77 16.93
C SER A 63 -0.42 -20.63 15.88
N ARG A 64 -0.35 -21.61 14.97
CA ARG A 64 0.57 -21.58 13.81
C ARG A 64 0.39 -20.34 12.94
N LEU A 65 -0.85 -19.88 12.74
CA LEU A 65 -1.12 -18.67 11.96
C LEU A 65 -0.64 -17.41 12.68
N ASP A 66 -0.78 -17.35 13.99
CA ASP A 66 -0.36 -16.20 14.78
C ASP A 66 1.18 -16.14 14.87
N SER A 67 1.83 -17.29 15.01
CA SER A 67 3.29 -17.42 14.87
C SER A 67 3.80 -16.97 13.50
N ARG A 68 3.13 -17.35 12.41
CA ARG A 68 3.46 -16.88 11.05
C ARG A 68 3.33 -15.38 10.90
N ARG A 69 2.28 -14.78 11.46
CA ARG A 69 2.08 -13.32 11.47
C ARG A 69 3.16 -12.61 12.27
N ARG A 70 3.53 -13.12 13.45
CA ARG A 70 4.63 -12.58 14.25
C ARG A 70 5.94 -12.60 13.46
N LEU A 71 6.29 -13.75 12.86
CA LEU A 71 7.49 -13.88 12.03
C LEU A 71 7.48 -12.91 10.85
N PHE A 72 6.32 -12.70 10.21
CA PHE A 72 6.19 -11.72 9.14
C PHE A 72 6.49 -10.30 9.65
N VAL A 73 5.93 -9.88 10.79
CA VAL A 73 6.20 -8.54 11.36
C VAL A 73 7.68 -8.38 11.72
N GLU A 74 8.26 -9.39 12.35
CA GLU A 74 9.69 -9.41 12.73
C GLU A 74 10.60 -9.29 11.49
N GLN A 75 10.31 -10.03 10.43
CA GLN A 75 11.02 -9.95 9.17
C GLN A 75 10.80 -8.61 8.45
N PHE A 76 9.59 -8.05 8.53
CA PHE A 76 9.22 -6.81 7.85
C PHE A 76 10.00 -5.60 8.38
N PHE A 77 10.26 -5.56 9.69
CA PHE A 77 11.02 -4.47 10.32
C PHE A 77 12.49 -4.80 10.58
N ASP A 78 12.89 -6.05 10.33
CA ASP A 78 14.19 -6.62 10.72
C ASP A 78 14.43 -6.47 12.24
N THR A 79 13.48 -6.99 13.02
CA THR A 79 13.44 -6.93 14.49
C THR A 79 13.13 -8.30 15.04
N SER A 80 13.85 -8.78 16.05
CA SER A 80 13.55 -10.05 16.72
C SER A 80 13.98 -9.99 18.19
N PRO A 81 13.04 -9.98 19.15
CA PRO A 81 11.58 -10.00 18.98
C PRO A 81 11.01 -8.63 18.56
N VAL A 82 9.82 -8.61 17.96
CA VAL A 82 9.10 -7.34 17.73
C VAL A 82 8.69 -6.68 19.06
N SER A 83 8.96 -5.39 19.20
CA SER A 83 8.66 -4.65 20.44
C SER A 83 7.18 -4.31 20.61
N ALA A 84 6.72 -4.19 21.87
CA ALA A 84 5.36 -3.74 22.18
C ALA A 84 5.08 -2.32 21.64
N VAL A 85 6.10 -1.46 21.58
CA VAL A 85 6.00 -0.11 21.02
C VAL A 85 5.70 -0.17 19.52
N THR A 86 6.38 -1.04 18.77
CA THR A 86 6.12 -1.26 17.35
C THR A 86 4.68 -1.75 17.13
N LEU A 87 4.22 -2.72 17.93
CA LEU A 87 2.85 -3.23 17.83
C LEU A 87 1.80 -2.16 18.13
N GLU A 88 2.04 -1.29 19.11
CA GLU A 88 1.13 -0.18 19.41
C GLU A 88 1.09 0.85 18.27
N LYS A 89 2.23 1.16 17.63
CA LYS A 89 2.24 2.01 16.44
C LYS A 89 1.36 1.44 15.32
N ILE A 90 1.50 0.14 15.03
CA ILE A 90 0.66 -0.54 14.02
C ILE A 90 -0.82 -0.47 14.42
N ARG A 91 -1.14 -0.69 15.69
CA ARG A 91 -2.51 -0.64 16.22
C ARG A 91 -3.14 0.74 16.03
N VAL A 92 -2.42 1.80 16.40
CA VAL A 92 -2.91 3.19 16.29
C VAL A 92 -3.16 3.57 14.82
N LEU A 93 -2.20 3.31 13.93
CA LEU A 93 -2.34 3.63 12.51
C LEU A 93 -3.48 2.84 11.85
N THR A 94 -3.60 1.55 12.19
CA THR A 94 -4.69 0.69 11.68
C THR A 94 -6.06 1.18 12.17
N ARG A 95 -6.16 1.63 13.43
CA ARG A 95 -7.40 2.16 14.00
C ARG A 95 -7.85 3.42 13.27
N GLN A 96 -6.93 4.36 13.00
CA GLN A 96 -7.24 5.58 12.26
C GLN A 96 -7.70 5.30 10.82
N LEU A 97 -7.11 4.32 10.14
CA LEU A 97 -7.59 3.88 8.83
C LEU A 97 -8.97 3.22 8.90
N LEU A 98 -9.23 2.41 9.93
CA LEU A 98 -10.55 1.81 10.15
C LEU A 98 -11.61 2.88 10.43
N GLU A 99 -11.30 3.88 11.24
CA GLU A 99 -12.19 5.01 11.54
C GLU A 99 -12.61 5.73 10.25
N GLU A 100 -11.65 6.03 9.36
CA GLU A 100 -11.94 6.67 8.07
C GLU A 100 -12.77 5.77 7.13
N LEU A 101 -12.50 4.46 7.11
CA LEU A 101 -13.29 3.49 6.34
C LEU A 101 -14.72 3.34 6.87
N LEU A 102 -14.95 3.57 8.16
CA LEU A 102 -16.27 3.54 8.79
C LEU A 102 -16.99 4.88 8.73
N ASP A 103 -16.30 5.96 8.35
CA ASP A 103 -16.88 7.30 8.28
C ASP A 103 -17.95 7.38 7.16
N PRO A 104 -19.17 7.88 7.46
CA PRO A 104 -20.24 7.98 6.45
C PRO A 104 -19.86 8.80 5.22
N SER A 105 -18.90 9.72 5.32
CA SER A 105 -18.40 10.49 4.17
C SER A 105 -17.68 9.62 3.14
N LEU A 106 -17.15 8.45 3.53
CA LEU A 106 -16.45 7.50 2.68
C LEU A 106 -17.27 6.24 2.35
N ASP A 107 -18.54 6.22 2.76
CA ASP A 107 -19.48 5.12 2.50
C ASP A 107 -19.50 4.72 1.02
N PRO A 108 -19.26 3.44 0.69
CA PRO A 108 -19.13 2.99 -0.70
C PRO A 108 -20.47 2.91 -1.44
N GLU A 109 -21.57 3.37 -0.85
CA GLU A 109 -22.87 3.47 -1.52
C GLU A 109 -23.27 4.90 -1.87
N THR A 110 -22.85 5.85 -1.05
CA THR A 110 -23.38 7.21 -1.05
C THR A 110 -22.30 8.28 -1.16
N SER A 111 -21.04 7.95 -0.87
CA SER A 111 -19.96 8.92 -0.78
C SER A 111 -19.77 9.74 -2.06
N PRO A 112 -19.61 11.07 -1.94
CA PRO A 112 -19.23 11.95 -3.06
C PRO A 112 -17.72 11.89 -3.36
N ARG A 113 -16.92 11.18 -2.55
CA ARG A 113 -15.45 11.24 -2.57
C ARG A 113 -14.82 10.36 -3.64
N TYR A 114 -15.49 9.31 -4.10
CA TYR A 114 -14.99 8.49 -5.19
C TYR A 114 -15.18 9.17 -6.54
N VAL A 115 -14.13 9.24 -7.34
CA VAL A 115 -14.17 9.74 -8.71
C VAL A 115 -13.61 8.66 -9.63
N VAL A 116 -14.32 8.38 -10.73
CA VAL A 116 -13.86 7.46 -11.77
C VAL A 116 -13.55 8.25 -13.02
N GLY A 117 -12.42 7.95 -13.64
CA GLY A 117 -12.05 8.52 -14.93
C GLY A 117 -11.08 7.64 -15.70
N SER A 118 -10.60 8.16 -16.82
CA SER A 118 -9.51 7.55 -17.59
C SER A 118 -8.23 8.33 -17.38
N ALA A 119 -7.12 7.64 -17.17
CA ALA A 119 -5.82 8.28 -17.10
C ALA A 119 -5.52 9.01 -18.42
N VAL A 120 -4.97 10.22 -18.35
CA VAL A 120 -4.49 10.95 -19.54
C VAL A 120 -3.27 10.24 -20.14
N HIS A 121 -2.47 9.62 -19.27
CA HIS A 121 -1.28 8.84 -19.61
C HIS A 121 -1.44 7.38 -19.11
N PRO A 122 -2.29 6.57 -19.76
CA PRO A 122 -2.60 5.21 -19.31
C PRO A 122 -1.38 4.30 -19.25
N GLN A 123 -0.37 4.59 -20.07
CA GLN A 123 0.88 3.88 -20.05
C GLN A 123 1.62 3.98 -18.71
N HIS A 124 1.28 4.93 -17.83
CA HIS A 124 1.87 5.08 -16.49
C HIS A 124 1.34 4.05 -15.49
N GLY A 125 0.16 3.47 -15.73
CA GLY A 125 -0.41 2.44 -14.86
C GLY A 125 -0.82 2.94 -13.47
N ILE A 126 -1.01 4.25 -13.30
CA ILE A 126 -1.53 4.86 -12.07
C ILE A 126 -2.89 4.24 -11.77
N GLN A 127 -3.04 3.57 -10.63
CA GLN A 127 -4.29 2.90 -10.25
C GLN A 127 -5.26 3.88 -9.61
N ALA A 128 -4.77 4.66 -8.66
CA ALA A 128 -5.51 5.73 -8.02
C ALA A 128 -4.56 6.86 -7.61
N PHE A 129 -5.14 7.97 -7.17
CA PHE A 129 -4.42 9.05 -6.51
C PHE A 129 -5.39 9.94 -5.72
N ILE A 130 -4.82 10.79 -4.87
CA ILE A 130 -5.51 11.87 -4.16
C ILE A 130 -4.90 13.24 -4.51
N VAL A 131 -5.69 14.30 -4.33
CA VAL A 131 -5.22 15.68 -4.45
C VAL A 131 -5.03 16.25 -3.05
N LEU A 132 -3.80 16.63 -2.72
CA LEU A 132 -3.49 17.19 -1.40
C LEU A 132 -4.22 18.52 -1.19
N ASN A 133 -4.69 18.74 0.04
CA ASN A 133 -5.45 19.92 0.44
C ASN A 133 -6.77 20.14 -0.33
N GLU A 134 -7.27 19.11 -1.02
CA GLU A 134 -8.62 19.16 -1.58
C GLU A 134 -9.64 19.10 -0.44
N PRO A 135 -10.56 20.08 -0.31
CA PRO A 135 -11.51 20.13 0.80
C PRO A 135 -12.40 18.88 0.90
N VAL A 136 -12.75 18.30 -0.25
CA VAL A 136 -13.63 17.12 -0.34
C VAL A 136 -12.85 15.81 -0.17
N ARG A 137 -11.50 15.85 -0.20
CA ARG A 137 -10.63 14.68 -0.01
C ARG A 137 -11.05 13.50 -0.91
N ARG A 138 -11.09 13.75 -2.22
CA ARG A 138 -11.55 12.77 -3.20
C ARG A 138 -10.47 11.73 -3.49
N ILE A 139 -10.92 10.53 -3.84
CA ILE A 139 -10.09 9.43 -4.31
C ILE A 139 -10.40 9.23 -5.79
N TYR A 140 -9.40 9.44 -6.63
CA TYR A 140 -9.52 9.34 -8.08
C TYR A 140 -9.07 7.96 -8.53
N LEU A 141 -9.95 7.23 -9.21
CA LEU A 141 -9.75 5.86 -9.65
C LEU A 141 -9.69 5.82 -11.18
N THR A 142 -8.60 5.28 -11.71
CA THR A 142 -8.41 5.11 -13.16
C THR A 142 -8.90 3.73 -13.62
N GLU A 143 -8.75 3.44 -14.90
CA GLU A 143 -8.92 2.10 -15.46
C GLU A 143 -8.04 1.02 -14.78
N ALA A 144 -6.82 1.36 -14.33
CA ALA A 144 -5.88 0.39 -13.78
C ALA A 144 -6.26 -0.10 -12.37
N PHE A 145 -7.11 0.65 -11.65
CA PHE A 145 -7.75 0.17 -10.42
C PHE A 145 -8.73 -0.98 -10.68
N PHE A 146 -9.43 -0.95 -11.83
CA PHE A 146 -10.44 -1.95 -12.18
C PHE A 146 -9.87 -3.12 -12.99
N ASP A 147 -8.79 -2.87 -13.74
CA ASP A 147 -8.06 -3.88 -14.52
C ASP A 147 -6.53 -3.67 -14.37
N PRO A 148 -5.92 -4.22 -13.30
CA PRO A 148 -4.50 -4.02 -13.02
C PRO A 148 -3.55 -4.86 -13.89
N GLY A 149 -4.07 -5.61 -14.89
CA GLY A 149 -3.24 -6.44 -15.77
C GLY A 149 -2.62 -7.66 -15.08
N PHE A 150 -3.26 -8.19 -14.03
CA PHE A 150 -2.75 -9.32 -13.24
C PHE A 150 -3.00 -10.71 -13.85
N ASN A 151 -3.34 -10.79 -15.14
CA ASN A 151 -3.57 -12.05 -15.86
C ASN A 151 -2.43 -13.06 -15.69
N LYS A 152 -1.20 -12.55 -15.59
CA LYS A 152 0.02 -13.33 -15.40
C LYS A 152 0.15 -14.06 -14.05
N TYR A 153 -0.65 -13.68 -13.06
CA TYR A 153 -0.71 -14.31 -11.74
C TYR A 153 -1.84 -15.34 -11.63
N LEU A 154 -2.87 -15.26 -12.49
CA LEU A 154 -4.00 -16.19 -12.49
C LEU A 154 -3.62 -17.68 -12.49
N PRO A 155 -2.62 -18.15 -13.26
CA PRO A 155 -2.27 -19.57 -13.28
C PRO A 155 -1.36 -20.03 -12.14
N ILE A 156 -0.86 -19.11 -11.30
CA ILE A 156 0.12 -19.40 -10.24
C ILE A 156 -0.37 -18.96 -8.86
N ARG A 157 -1.68 -18.85 -8.67
CA ARG A 157 -2.31 -18.47 -7.39
C ARG A 157 -3.49 -19.40 -7.09
N PRO A 158 -3.86 -19.61 -5.81
CA PRO A 158 -5.04 -20.38 -5.45
C PRO A 158 -6.32 -19.72 -5.98
N ARG A 159 -7.24 -20.51 -6.57
CA ARG A 159 -8.51 -20.01 -7.10
C ARG A 159 -9.39 -19.32 -6.04
N THR A 160 -9.22 -19.67 -4.78
CA THR A 160 -9.89 -19.07 -3.61
C THR A 160 -9.45 -17.65 -3.31
N PHE A 161 -8.24 -17.24 -3.73
CA PHE A 161 -7.74 -15.90 -3.47
C PHE A 161 -8.43 -14.85 -4.33
N ASP A 162 -9.12 -13.90 -3.71
CA ASP A 162 -9.73 -12.79 -4.41
C ASP A 162 -8.68 -11.75 -4.83
N MET A 163 -7.97 -12.03 -5.93
CA MET A 163 -6.88 -11.19 -6.40
C MET A 163 -7.31 -9.77 -6.77
N LEU A 164 -8.49 -9.62 -7.39
CA LEU A 164 -8.97 -8.29 -7.78
C LEU A 164 -9.49 -7.52 -6.56
N GLY A 165 -10.22 -8.18 -5.65
CA GLY A 165 -10.61 -7.58 -4.38
C GLY A 165 -9.41 -7.11 -3.58
N HIS A 166 -8.37 -7.96 -3.47
CA HIS A 166 -7.13 -7.62 -2.79
C HIS A 166 -6.46 -6.38 -3.40
N ASN A 167 -6.32 -6.33 -4.73
CA ASN A 167 -5.78 -5.15 -5.40
C ASN A 167 -6.55 -3.87 -5.02
N MET A 168 -7.88 -3.89 -5.16
CA MET A 168 -8.71 -2.73 -4.88
C MET A 168 -8.64 -2.32 -3.41
N ALA A 169 -8.64 -3.29 -2.49
CA ALA A 169 -8.50 -3.03 -1.06
C ALA A 169 -7.15 -2.39 -0.71
N SER A 170 -6.06 -2.93 -1.25
CA SER A 170 -4.72 -2.38 -1.05
C SER A 170 -4.59 -0.97 -1.63
N VAL A 171 -5.09 -0.72 -2.84
CA VAL A 171 -5.06 0.64 -3.43
C VAL A 171 -5.87 1.62 -2.58
N LEU A 172 -7.06 1.24 -2.13
CA LEU A 172 -7.85 2.12 -1.26
C LEU A 172 -7.15 2.40 0.07
N LEU A 173 -6.57 1.39 0.72
CA LEU A 173 -5.80 1.59 1.95
C LEU A 173 -4.60 2.52 1.75
N HIS A 174 -3.90 2.39 0.62
CA HIS A 174 -2.80 3.26 0.23
C HIS A 174 -3.26 4.72 0.13
N GLU A 175 -4.27 5.00 -0.71
CA GLU A 175 -4.79 6.37 -0.90
C GLU A 175 -5.39 6.97 0.38
N ILE A 176 -6.12 6.15 1.15
CA ILE A 176 -6.71 6.59 2.42
C ILE A 176 -5.61 6.94 3.43
N SER A 177 -4.50 6.20 3.44
CA SER A 177 -3.38 6.51 4.32
C SER A 177 -2.79 7.89 4.07
N HIS A 178 -2.72 8.35 2.81
CA HIS A 178 -2.31 9.73 2.53
C HIS A 178 -3.28 10.75 3.13
N LEU A 179 -4.58 10.47 3.06
CA LEU A 179 -5.64 11.38 3.50
C LEU A 179 -5.69 11.56 5.02
N VAL A 180 -5.44 10.50 5.79
CA VAL A 180 -5.66 10.52 7.25
C VAL A 180 -4.40 10.39 8.10
N LEU A 181 -3.32 9.83 7.53
CA LEU A 181 -2.06 9.60 8.23
C LEU A 181 -0.90 10.45 7.71
N ASP A 182 -1.12 11.19 6.61
CA ASP A 182 -0.06 11.94 5.91
C ASP A 182 1.13 11.04 5.52
N THR A 183 0.85 9.79 5.14
CA THR A 183 1.87 8.87 4.60
C THR A 183 2.47 9.41 3.31
N LEU A 184 3.61 8.85 2.94
CA LEU A 184 4.42 9.24 1.80
C LEU A 184 4.60 8.04 0.87
N ASP A 185 4.87 8.32 -0.40
CA ASP A 185 5.33 7.34 -1.38
C ASP A 185 6.86 7.28 -1.39
N LEU A 186 7.43 6.70 -0.34
CA LEU A 186 8.89 6.53 -0.23
C LEU A 186 9.38 5.35 -1.07
N ALA A 187 8.60 4.28 -1.13
CA ALA A 187 8.94 3.08 -1.89
C ALA A 187 7.68 2.26 -2.19
N TYR A 188 7.66 1.63 -3.36
CA TYR A 188 6.60 0.69 -3.72
C TYR A 188 7.09 -0.75 -3.51
N LEU A 189 6.42 -1.44 -2.60
CA LEU A 189 6.59 -2.85 -2.26
C LEU A 189 5.58 -3.73 -3.02
N ASN A 190 4.76 -3.12 -3.88
CA ASN A 190 3.69 -3.76 -4.64
C ASN A 190 2.63 -4.37 -3.71
N ALA A 191 2.16 -3.62 -2.71
CA ALA A 191 1.18 -4.10 -1.73
C ALA A 191 -0.15 -4.59 -2.33
N SER A 192 -0.46 -4.20 -3.57
CA SER A 192 -1.65 -4.61 -4.31
C SER A 192 -1.46 -5.90 -5.12
N HIS A 193 -0.24 -6.46 -5.20
CA HIS A 193 0.03 -7.73 -5.86
C HIS A 193 -0.36 -8.91 -4.96
N PRO A 194 -0.57 -10.12 -5.53
CA PRO A 194 -0.86 -11.30 -4.70
C PRO A 194 0.17 -11.49 -3.59
N PHE A 195 -0.30 -11.96 -2.43
CA PHE A 195 0.59 -12.32 -1.32
C PHE A 195 1.68 -13.28 -1.80
N LEU A 196 2.92 -12.98 -1.42
CA LEU A 196 4.11 -13.67 -1.91
C LEU A 196 4.04 -15.19 -1.68
N ASP A 197 3.54 -15.60 -0.52
CA ASP A 197 3.42 -17.01 -0.11
C ASP A 197 2.27 -17.76 -0.78
N LEU A 198 1.39 -17.08 -1.53
CA LEU A 198 0.37 -17.71 -2.37
C LEU A 198 0.86 -17.97 -3.80
N LEU A 199 2.03 -17.46 -4.19
CA LEU A 199 2.55 -17.66 -5.53
C LEU A 199 3.16 -19.05 -5.68
N GLU A 200 2.62 -19.85 -6.61
CA GLU A 200 3.18 -21.14 -6.96
C GLU A 200 4.56 -20.99 -7.60
N THR A 201 5.53 -21.76 -7.10
CA THR A 201 6.92 -21.74 -7.58
C THR A 201 7.29 -22.99 -8.36
N VAL A 202 6.31 -23.76 -8.85
CA VAL A 202 6.55 -24.98 -9.64
C VAL A 202 7.09 -24.63 -11.04
N THR A 203 6.45 -23.69 -11.72
CA THR A 203 6.82 -23.28 -13.09
C THR A 203 7.95 -22.26 -13.10
N PRO A 204 8.77 -22.18 -14.18
CA PRO A 204 9.78 -21.12 -14.32
C PRO A 204 9.18 -19.70 -14.20
N GLY A 205 8.01 -19.48 -14.80
CA GLY A 205 7.30 -18.21 -14.70
C GLY A 205 6.86 -17.89 -13.27
N GLY A 206 6.38 -18.89 -12.52
CA GLY A 206 6.06 -18.78 -11.10
C GLY A 206 7.27 -18.39 -10.24
N LYS A 207 8.39 -19.11 -10.39
CA LYS A 207 9.66 -18.81 -9.69
C LYS A 207 10.17 -17.40 -9.98
N TYR A 208 10.15 -16.99 -11.25
CA TYR A 208 10.58 -15.65 -11.67
C TYR A 208 9.74 -14.56 -10.98
N ARG A 209 8.41 -14.73 -10.95
CA ARG A 209 7.50 -13.76 -10.33
C ARG A 209 7.64 -13.71 -8.80
N TYR A 210 7.72 -14.88 -8.17
CA TYR A 210 7.98 -14.98 -6.74
C TYR A 210 9.27 -14.25 -6.37
N ARG A 211 10.40 -14.58 -7.00
CA ARG A 211 11.70 -13.97 -6.70
C ARG A 211 11.72 -12.47 -6.95
N GLY A 212 11.09 -12.01 -8.04
CA GLY A 212 11.01 -10.58 -8.33
C GLY A 212 10.24 -9.81 -7.27
N LEU A 213 9.10 -10.36 -6.80
CA LEU A 213 8.31 -9.73 -5.75
C LEU A 213 8.99 -9.82 -4.38
N GLU A 214 9.59 -10.96 -4.06
CA GLU A 214 10.37 -11.17 -2.83
C GLU A 214 11.54 -10.18 -2.74
N GLN A 215 12.33 -10.06 -3.81
CA GLN A 215 13.46 -9.14 -3.86
C GLN A 215 13.00 -7.68 -3.71
N LEU A 216 11.87 -7.31 -4.32
CA LEU A 216 11.31 -5.97 -4.16
C LEU A 216 10.87 -5.72 -2.72
N GLN A 217 10.00 -6.56 -2.16
CA GLN A 217 9.46 -6.39 -0.81
C GLN A 217 10.55 -6.42 0.25
N LYS A 218 11.61 -7.22 0.03
CA LYS A 218 12.74 -7.31 0.94
C LYS A 218 13.64 -6.08 0.87
N ASN A 219 13.82 -5.42 -0.28
CA ASN A 219 14.88 -4.41 -0.45
C ASN A 219 14.39 -3.01 -0.83
N ALA A 220 13.10 -2.79 -1.05
CA ALA A 220 12.59 -1.47 -1.45
C ALA A 220 12.70 -0.44 -0.32
N LEU A 221 12.39 -0.82 0.92
CA LEU A 221 12.52 0.04 2.10
C LEU A 221 12.68 -0.80 3.37
N SER A 222 13.90 -1.27 3.62
CA SER A 222 14.25 -2.14 4.75
C SER A 222 15.73 -1.95 5.14
N SER A 223 16.17 -2.61 6.21
CA SER A 223 17.59 -2.65 6.58
C SER A 223 18.51 -3.25 5.50
N THR A 224 17.97 -3.97 4.52
CA THR A 224 18.73 -4.55 3.40
C THR A 224 18.65 -3.72 2.10
N THR A 225 17.92 -2.59 2.10
CA THR A 225 17.95 -1.63 0.99
C THR A 225 19.39 -1.12 0.81
N PRO A 226 19.97 -1.12 -0.40
CA PRO A 226 21.29 -0.55 -0.63
C PRO A 226 21.34 0.95 -0.28
N ALA A 227 22.42 1.40 0.35
CA ALA A 227 22.53 2.79 0.83
C ALA A 227 22.47 3.84 -0.30
N ASN A 228 22.91 3.47 -1.50
CA ASN A 228 22.85 4.30 -2.70
C ASN A 228 21.45 4.36 -3.35
N GLU A 229 20.48 3.57 -2.85
CA GLU A 229 19.07 3.52 -3.30
C GLU A 229 18.13 4.05 -2.20
N LEU A 230 18.52 3.94 -0.93
CA LEU A 230 17.72 4.43 0.19
C LEU A 230 17.55 5.96 0.16
N PHE A 231 16.31 6.41 0.33
CA PHE A 231 15.88 7.82 0.26
C PHE A 231 16.14 8.48 -1.09
N ARG A 232 16.03 7.69 -2.15
CA ARG A 232 16.13 8.13 -3.54
C ARG A 232 14.99 7.58 -4.37
N ARG A 233 14.76 8.22 -5.50
CA ARG A 233 13.91 7.71 -6.58
C ARG A 233 14.73 7.56 -7.85
N ILE A 234 14.39 6.57 -8.66
CA ILE A 234 14.93 6.48 -10.01
C ILE A 234 14.21 7.50 -10.88
N ASP A 235 14.97 8.26 -11.69
CA ASP A 235 14.39 9.11 -12.72
C ASP A 235 14.19 8.29 -14.00
N ASP A 236 12.99 8.32 -14.55
CA ASP A 236 12.60 7.49 -15.68
C ASP A 236 13.26 7.91 -17.01
N TYR A 237 13.84 9.12 -17.09
CA TYR A 237 14.50 9.62 -18.29
C TYR A 237 15.97 9.23 -18.33
N ASP A 238 16.69 9.44 -17.23
CA ASP A 238 18.15 9.18 -17.17
C ASP A 238 18.52 7.85 -16.50
N LEU A 239 17.53 7.16 -15.89
CA LEU A 239 17.68 5.89 -15.17
C LEU A 239 18.65 5.96 -13.98
N ASN A 240 18.92 7.17 -13.47
CA ASN A 240 19.76 7.39 -12.31
C ASN A 240 18.94 7.58 -11.04
N TRP A 241 19.57 7.28 -9.91
CA TRP A 241 18.99 7.54 -8.59
C TRP A 241 19.22 8.98 -8.17
N HIS A 242 18.13 9.66 -7.84
CA HIS A 242 18.14 11.04 -7.34
C HIS A 242 17.60 11.08 -5.92
N ASP A 243 18.27 11.86 -5.07
CA ASP A 243 17.82 12.12 -3.71
C ASP A 243 16.39 12.67 -3.68
N PHE A 244 15.64 12.29 -2.65
CA PHE A 244 14.34 12.91 -2.42
C PHE A 244 14.45 14.42 -2.21
N VAL A 245 13.44 15.14 -2.67
CA VAL A 245 13.30 16.59 -2.53
C VAL A 245 11.94 16.94 -1.96
N GLY A 246 11.76 18.18 -1.48
CA GLY A 246 10.46 18.66 -1.01
C GLY A 246 9.95 17.93 0.25
N LYS A 247 8.65 17.58 0.27
CA LYS A 247 7.97 17.00 1.44
C LYS A 247 8.57 15.67 1.90
N PRO A 248 8.86 14.68 1.02
CA PRO A 248 9.51 13.44 1.43
C PRO A 248 10.84 13.66 2.16
N LEU A 249 11.72 14.51 1.61
CA LEU A 249 12.99 14.87 2.25
C LEU A 249 12.77 15.44 3.65
N GLN A 250 11.91 16.46 3.77
CA GLN A 250 11.64 17.12 5.05
C GLN A 250 11.13 16.13 6.12
N ARG A 251 10.23 15.21 5.73
CA ARG A 251 9.68 14.20 6.64
C ARG A 251 10.71 13.16 7.04
N ILE A 252 11.56 12.70 6.12
CA ILE A 252 12.67 11.78 6.42
C ILE A 252 13.63 12.40 7.44
N LEU A 253 14.07 13.64 7.20
CA LEU A 253 14.96 14.35 8.12
C LEU A 253 14.31 14.56 9.49
N GLN A 254 13.01 14.90 9.53
CA GLN A 254 12.26 15.06 10.77
C GLN A 254 12.15 13.74 11.56
N MET A 255 11.78 12.63 10.91
CA MET A 255 11.63 11.33 11.57
C MET A 255 12.95 10.83 12.11
N THR A 256 14.01 10.91 11.30
CA THR A 256 15.37 10.49 11.68
C THR A 256 16.06 11.46 12.63
N GLY A 257 15.60 12.71 12.74
CA GLY A 257 16.22 13.74 13.58
C GLY A 257 17.54 14.28 13.03
N THR A 258 17.70 14.27 11.70
CA THR A 258 18.97 14.57 11.01
C THR A 258 18.86 15.84 10.16
N ARG A 259 19.98 16.29 9.59
CA ARG A 259 20.06 17.51 8.76
C ARG A 259 20.28 17.22 7.28
N ASP A 260 20.72 16.02 6.94
CA ASP A 260 20.96 15.58 5.57
C ASP A 260 20.64 14.08 5.40
N LEU A 261 20.53 13.64 4.15
CA LEU A 261 20.14 12.26 3.84
C LEU A 261 21.23 11.24 4.16
N ASP A 262 22.50 11.62 4.23
CA ASP A 262 23.57 10.69 4.56
C ASP A 262 23.51 10.31 6.05
N ASP A 263 23.29 11.30 6.92
CA ASP A 263 22.96 11.06 8.33
C ASP A 263 21.64 10.29 8.47
N ALA A 264 20.61 10.64 7.69
CA ALA A 264 19.33 9.94 7.74
C ALA A 264 19.48 8.45 7.41
N ARG A 265 20.28 8.11 6.37
CA ARG A 265 20.60 6.72 6.01
C ARG A 265 21.30 6.00 7.14
N ARG A 266 22.33 6.63 7.75
CA ARG A 266 23.03 6.06 8.92
C ARG A 266 22.05 5.73 10.04
N VAL A 267 21.18 6.68 10.41
CA VAL A 267 20.17 6.49 11.45
C VAL A 267 19.19 5.38 11.09
N PHE A 268 18.72 5.32 9.85
CA PHE A 268 17.80 4.27 9.40
C PHE A 268 18.40 2.86 9.55
N TYR A 269 19.69 2.69 9.31
CA TYR A 269 20.36 1.40 9.53
C TYR A 269 20.62 1.13 11.01
N SER A 270 21.04 2.13 11.80
CA SER A 270 21.49 1.93 13.17
C SER A 270 20.40 1.97 14.24
N ASP A 271 19.28 2.67 14.00
CA ASP A 271 18.20 2.87 14.96
C ASP A 271 16.90 2.21 14.47
N GLU A 272 16.58 1.08 15.10
CA GLU A 272 15.37 0.31 14.83
C GLU A 272 14.09 1.12 14.97
N ASN A 273 13.96 1.95 16.02
CA ASN A 273 12.74 2.69 16.27
C ASN A 273 12.50 3.74 15.18
N LYS A 274 13.57 4.40 14.73
CA LYS A 274 13.53 5.36 13.63
C LYS A 274 13.26 4.68 12.29
N ARG A 275 13.83 3.51 12.06
CA ARG A 275 13.53 2.68 10.89
C ARG A 275 12.06 2.30 10.82
N VAL A 276 11.49 1.81 11.93
CA VAL A 276 10.06 1.49 12.05
C VAL A 276 9.20 2.70 11.72
N ASP A 277 9.52 3.88 12.25
CA ASP A 277 8.77 5.12 11.97
C ASP A 277 8.79 5.48 10.48
N VAL A 278 9.95 5.38 9.84
CA VAL A 278 10.10 5.65 8.40
C VAL A 278 9.33 4.64 7.58
N ILE A 279 9.44 3.34 7.87
CA ILE A 279 8.72 2.28 7.15
C ILE A 279 7.20 2.46 7.31
N LEU A 280 6.71 2.75 8.51
CA LEU A 280 5.28 2.97 8.76
C LEU A 280 4.74 4.27 8.14
N SER A 281 5.62 5.25 7.88
CA SER A 281 5.25 6.47 7.15
C SER A 281 5.09 6.24 5.63
N ASN A 282 5.55 5.11 5.11
CA ASN A 282 5.40 4.76 3.69
C ASN A 282 4.04 4.11 3.44
N ALA A 283 3.23 4.68 2.55
CA ALA A 283 1.86 4.25 2.29
C ALA A 283 1.77 2.78 1.84
N ASP A 284 2.66 2.37 0.93
CA ASP A 284 2.67 1.00 0.41
C ASP A 284 3.17 -0.02 1.46
N SER A 285 4.16 0.36 2.28
CA SER A 285 4.62 -0.49 3.40
C SER A 285 3.51 -0.71 4.43
N LEU A 286 2.82 0.35 4.85
CA LEU A 286 1.71 0.26 5.80
C LEU A 286 0.56 -0.59 5.23
N THR A 287 0.25 -0.39 3.96
CA THR A 287 -0.77 -1.17 3.25
C THR A 287 -0.42 -2.65 3.21
N LEU A 288 0.81 -3.00 2.81
CA LEU A 288 1.28 -4.38 2.75
C LEU A 288 1.20 -5.05 4.13
N LEU A 289 1.64 -4.36 5.18
CA LEU A 289 1.60 -4.83 6.55
C LEU A 289 0.17 -5.12 7.02
N ILE A 290 -0.75 -4.17 6.83
CA ILE A 290 -2.17 -4.31 7.22
C ILE A 290 -2.85 -5.42 6.42
N ALA A 291 -2.61 -5.52 5.11
CA ALA A 291 -3.19 -6.56 4.29
C ALA A 291 -2.69 -7.95 4.72
N HIS A 292 -1.40 -8.11 5.03
CA HIS A 292 -0.85 -9.38 5.51
C HIS A 292 -1.36 -9.77 6.89
N LEU A 293 -1.41 -8.83 7.83
CA LEU A 293 -1.92 -9.10 9.18
C LEU A 293 -3.42 -9.38 9.18
N GLY A 294 -4.17 -8.68 8.33
CA GLY A 294 -5.63 -8.72 8.24
C GLY A 294 -6.18 -9.78 7.29
N ARG A 295 -5.35 -10.49 6.52
CA ARG A 295 -5.87 -11.46 5.55
C ARG A 295 -6.64 -12.61 6.22
N PRO A 296 -7.79 -13.01 5.67
CA PRO A 296 -8.58 -14.12 6.20
C PRO A 296 -7.86 -15.46 6.08
N ALA A 297 -8.33 -16.46 6.81
CA ALA A 297 -7.71 -17.79 6.82
C ALA A 297 -7.62 -18.41 5.41
N GLU A 298 -8.66 -18.27 4.59
CA GLU A 298 -8.69 -18.70 3.19
C GLU A 298 -7.63 -18.04 2.27
N PHE A 299 -7.02 -16.93 2.69
CA PHE A 299 -5.91 -16.27 1.97
C PHE A 299 -4.55 -16.65 2.54
N ASN A 300 -4.45 -17.77 3.27
CA ASN A 300 -3.19 -18.35 3.70
C ASN A 300 -2.91 -19.65 2.92
N PRO A 301 -1.64 -20.03 2.73
CA PRO A 301 -1.28 -21.31 2.15
C PRO A 301 -1.91 -22.46 2.97
N LEU A 302 -2.48 -23.46 2.28
CA LEU A 302 -3.15 -24.61 2.91
C LEU A 302 -2.20 -25.59 3.61
N HIS A 303 -0.92 -25.26 3.79
CA HIS A 303 0.09 -26.17 4.30
C HIS A 303 0.94 -25.59 5.41
#